data_AF-W1WD55-F1
#
_entry.id   AF-W1WD55-F1
#
_cell.length_a   1.000
_cell.length_b   1.000
_cell.length_c   1.000
_cell.angle_alpha   90.00
_cell.angle_beta   90.00
_cell.angle_gamma   90.00
#
_symmetry.space_group_name_H-M   'P 1'
#
loop_
_entity.id
_entity.type
_entity.pdbx_description
1 polymer ?
#
loop_
_entity_poly.entity_id
_entity_poly.type
_entity_poly.pdbx_seq_one_letter_code
_entity_poly.pdbx_strand_id
1 'polypeptide(L)'
;MRIDSLQLFQFRNYKDVTIQFNPEIIVLHGTNGAGKTNILESIYVGTIGKSHRTNDTSDMLMFNAEEAGIVVKFEKKDTPQKVNIKLFRQGPKDIRLNDTKISQKELIGTLNTVIFCPEDLQLIKGTPSGRRRFLDMEISQTSATYYHQLMQYNRLLQQRNAILKEYRGKQNIPLEEWDLQLADMASFIVKKRLESLKKINLLIDLMNRKLTGGLENLTIGYEQPYMDNGSLEFTKEGFYERIKAALPQDRHRMTTSVGPHRDDLRFFSDAMDLKKFGSQGQQRTAVLSLKLSELEFIKSEVGEYPVL
;
A
#
# COMPACT_ATOMS: atom_id res chain seq x y z
N MET A 1 19.00 3.69 -2.92
CA MET A 1 19.02 4.00 -1.48
C MET A 1 19.78 2.90 -0.79
N ARG A 2 20.47 3.18 0.32
CA ARG A 2 21.20 2.18 1.11
C ARG A 2 20.89 2.38 2.59
N ILE A 3 20.58 1.30 3.32
CA ILE A 3 20.46 1.38 4.78
C ILE A 3 21.84 1.10 5.36
N ASP A 4 22.37 2.00 6.18
CA ASP A 4 23.68 1.86 6.80
C ASP A 4 23.57 1.14 8.16
N SER A 5 22.51 1.44 8.92
CA SER A 5 22.26 0.75 10.19
C SER A 5 20.80 0.78 10.61
N LEU A 6 20.45 -0.20 11.44
CA LEU A 6 19.18 -0.35 12.11
C LEU A 6 19.42 -0.53 13.61
N GLN A 7 18.75 0.26 14.43
CA GLN A 7 18.67 0.04 15.87
C GLN A 7 17.22 -0.24 16.27
N LEU A 8 17.04 -1.27 17.09
CA LEU A 8 15.75 -1.69 17.63
C LEU A 8 15.80 -1.69 19.14
N PHE A 9 14.76 -1.14 19.76
CA PHE A 9 14.57 -1.16 21.20
C PHE A 9 13.17 -1.68 21.51
N GLN A 10 13.07 -2.74 22.33
CA GLN A 10 11.82 -3.39 22.73
C GLN A 10 10.88 -3.70 21.54
N PHE A 11 11.44 -4.03 20.37
CA PHE A 11 10.67 -4.31 19.16
C PHE A 11 10.57 -5.81 18.94
N ARG A 12 9.35 -6.35 18.94
CA ARG A 12 9.08 -7.80 18.83
C ARG A 12 9.93 -8.60 19.82
N ASN A 13 10.87 -9.41 19.32
CA ASN A 13 11.77 -10.23 20.14
C ASN A 13 13.14 -9.57 20.41
N TYR A 14 13.38 -8.34 19.94
CA TYR A 14 14.62 -7.60 20.15
C TYR A 14 14.50 -6.63 21.33
N LYS A 15 15.27 -6.85 22.39
CA LYS A 15 15.29 -5.98 23.58
C LYS A 15 16.03 -4.68 23.30
N ASP A 16 17.27 -4.80 22.82
CA ASP A 16 18.10 -3.71 22.34
C ASP A 16 19.14 -4.32 21.39
N VAL A 17 19.15 -3.89 20.14
CA VAL A 17 20.14 -4.35 19.15
C VAL A 17 20.45 -3.23 18.17
N THR A 18 21.72 -3.11 17.82
CA THR A 18 22.18 -2.29 16.69
C THR A 18 22.81 -3.20 15.66
N ILE A 19 22.38 -3.06 14.41
CA ILE A 19 22.86 -3.83 13.26
C ILE A 19 23.46 -2.84 12.27
N GLN A 20 24.70 -3.11 11.83
CA GLN A 20 25.38 -2.36 10.76
C GLN A 20 25.29 -3.15 9.46
N PHE A 21 24.97 -2.46 8.38
CA PHE A 21 24.77 -3.05 7.05
C PHE A 21 25.86 -2.52 6.12
N ASN A 22 26.98 -3.24 6.06
CA ASN A 22 28.14 -2.84 5.24
C ASN A 22 28.10 -3.40 3.81
N PRO A 23 27.63 -4.65 3.57
CA PRO A 23 27.55 -5.21 2.21
C PRO A 23 26.28 -4.81 1.46
N GLU A 24 26.32 -4.90 0.12
CA GLU A 24 25.13 -4.70 -0.73
C GLU A 24 24.10 -5.84 -0.59
N ILE A 25 24.56 -7.07 -0.33
CA ILE A 25 23.71 -8.24 -0.13
C ILE A 25 23.96 -8.81 1.26
N ILE A 26 22.88 -8.95 2.03
CA ILE A 26 22.94 -9.35 3.43
C ILE A 26 22.06 -10.58 3.64
N VAL A 27 22.70 -11.68 4.06
CA VAL A 27 22.01 -12.94 4.31
C VAL A 27 21.75 -13.09 5.81
N LEU A 28 20.49 -12.93 6.21
CA LEU A 28 20.04 -13.22 7.57
C LEU A 28 19.73 -14.72 7.70
N HIS A 29 20.54 -15.46 8.45
CA HIS A 29 20.36 -16.89 8.69
C HIS A 29 20.20 -17.21 10.19
N GLY A 30 19.63 -18.37 10.50
CA GLY A 30 19.37 -18.81 11.88
C GLY A 30 18.10 -19.65 11.97
N THR A 31 17.79 -20.14 13.16
CA THR A 31 16.61 -20.99 13.40
C THR A 31 15.29 -20.26 13.15
N ASN A 32 14.21 -21.01 12.92
CA ASN A 32 12.87 -20.44 12.83
C ASN A 32 12.50 -19.77 14.15
N GLY A 33 11.87 -18.60 14.08
CA GLY A 33 11.54 -17.80 15.28
C GLY A 33 12.67 -16.90 15.80
N ALA A 34 13.89 -16.96 15.24
CA ALA A 34 15.02 -16.13 15.68
C ALA A 34 14.84 -14.60 15.48
N GLY A 35 13.77 -14.17 14.79
CA GLY A 35 13.50 -12.74 14.56
C GLY A 35 14.01 -12.17 13.24
N LYS A 36 14.44 -13.02 12.29
CA LYS A 36 14.86 -12.59 10.94
C LYS A 36 13.80 -11.73 10.25
N THR A 37 12.56 -12.20 10.22
CA THR A 37 11.41 -11.46 9.66
C THR A 37 11.10 -10.18 10.44
N ASN A 38 11.43 -10.11 11.73
CA ASN A 38 11.20 -8.92 12.54
C ASN A 38 12.18 -7.79 12.15
N ILE A 39 13.40 -8.12 11.70
CA ILE A 39 14.33 -7.12 11.12
C ILE A 39 13.72 -6.51 9.86
N LEU A 40 13.28 -7.35 8.91
CA LEU A 40 12.64 -6.89 7.67
C LEU A 40 11.36 -6.08 7.95
N GLU A 41 10.55 -6.52 8.90
CA GLU A 41 9.36 -5.79 9.35
C GLU A 41 9.72 -4.40 9.88
N SER A 42 10.76 -4.28 10.69
CA SER A 42 11.16 -3.00 11.26
C SER A 42 11.65 -1.99 10.22
N ILE A 43 12.37 -2.46 9.18
CA ILE A 43 12.79 -1.64 8.05
C ILE A 43 11.56 -1.15 7.27
N TYR A 44 10.60 -2.04 7.01
CA TYR A 44 9.34 -1.69 6.37
C TYR A 44 8.53 -0.68 7.20
N VAL A 45 8.49 -0.82 8.53
CA VAL A 45 7.90 0.17 9.43
C VAL A 45 8.66 1.50 9.35
N GLY A 46 9.99 1.48 9.22
CA GLY A 46 10.80 2.69 8.97
C GLY A 46 10.46 3.41 7.66
N THR A 47 9.86 2.70 6.69
CA THR A 47 9.48 3.24 5.38
C THR A 47 8.07 3.85 5.39
N ILE A 48 7.09 3.15 5.97
CA ILE A 48 5.66 3.50 5.85
C ILE A 48 5.03 3.87 7.20
N GLY A 49 5.71 3.58 8.31
CA GLY A 49 5.19 3.74 9.66
C GLY A 49 4.11 2.72 10.03
N LYS A 50 3.96 1.62 9.26
CA LYS A 50 3.01 0.52 9.51
C LYS A 50 3.68 -0.82 9.26
N SER A 51 3.23 -1.84 9.99
CA SER A 51 3.62 -3.21 9.71
C SER A 51 2.87 -3.75 8.48
N HIS A 52 3.53 -4.64 7.73
CA HIS A 52 2.89 -5.46 6.70
C HIS A 52 2.12 -6.66 7.29
N ARG A 53 2.38 -7.00 8.56
CA ARG A 53 1.85 -8.19 9.26
C ARG A 53 0.67 -7.87 10.18
N THR A 54 0.65 -6.69 10.79
CA THR A 54 -0.39 -6.27 11.75
C THR A 54 -0.78 -4.80 11.56
N ASN A 55 -2.02 -4.48 11.93
CA ASN A 55 -2.49 -3.10 12.02
C ASN A 55 -2.40 -2.54 13.45
N ASP A 56 -2.20 -3.39 14.45
CA ASP A 56 -2.06 -2.97 15.84
C ASP A 56 -0.59 -2.60 16.12
N THR A 57 -0.39 -1.43 16.73
CA THR A 57 0.96 -1.00 17.11
C THR A 57 1.47 -1.79 18.31
N SER A 58 0.60 -2.18 19.24
CA SER A 58 0.97 -2.92 20.44
C SER A 58 1.57 -4.30 20.13
N ASP A 59 1.13 -4.93 19.03
CA ASP A 59 1.70 -6.19 18.54
C ASP A 59 3.17 -6.07 18.12
N MET A 60 3.64 -4.87 17.75
CA MET A 60 5.03 -4.65 17.36
C MET A 60 5.97 -4.49 18.55
N LEU A 61 5.43 -4.21 19.74
CA LEU A 61 6.20 -4.07 20.96
C LEU A 61 6.59 -5.45 21.50
N MET A 62 7.69 -5.49 22.24
CA MET A 62 8.05 -6.64 23.06
C MET A 62 6.97 -6.89 24.11
N PHE A 63 6.79 -8.15 24.52
CA PHE A 63 5.83 -8.49 25.56
C PHE A 63 6.08 -7.65 26.83
N ASN A 64 4.99 -7.09 27.38
CA ASN A 64 4.98 -6.20 28.54
C ASN A 64 5.74 -4.86 28.39
N ALA A 65 6.23 -4.53 27.19
CA ALA A 65 6.79 -3.20 26.92
C ALA A 65 5.67 -2.15 26.78
N GLU A 66 5.89 -0.95 27.31
CA GLU A 66 5.00 0.21 27.10
C GLU A 66 5.38 1.02 25.86
N GLU A 67 6.64 0.95 25.43
CA GLU A 67 7.16 1.62 24.26
C GLU A 67 8.20 0.78 23.51
N ALA A 68 8.39 1.06 22.22
CA ALA A 68 9.44 0.49 21.39
C ALA A 68 10.05 1.57 20.48
N GLY A 69 11.28 1.33 20.05
CA GLY A 69 12.05 2.23 19.19
C GLY A 69 12.56 1.53 17.93
N ILE A 70 12.49 2.24 16.81
CA ILE A 70 13.13 1.86 15.54
C ILE A 70 13.92 3.08 15.07
N VAL A 71 15.21 2.90 14.83
CA VAL A 71 16.06 3.92 14.22
C VAL A 71 16.69 3.34 12.97
N VAL A 72 16.41 3.96 11.83
CA VAL A 72 16.97 3.58 10.52
C VAL A 72 17.85 4.72 10.05
N LYS A 73 19.15 4.44 9.87
CA LYS A 73 20.07 5.36 9.18
C LYS A 73 20.29 4.84 7.77
N PHE A 74 20.15 5.73 6.80
CA PHE A 74 20.22 5.39 5.39
C PHE A 74 20.72 6.55 4.56
N GLU A 75 21.17 6.24 3.36
CA GLU A 75 21.61 7.18 2.35
C GLU A 75 20.58 7.25 1.23
N LYS A 76 20.22 8.48 0.88
CA LYS A 76 19.34 8.81 -0.24
C LYS A 76 20.01 9.86 -1.10
N LYS A 77 20.26 9.56 -2.38
CA LYS A 77 21.00 10.43 -3.31
C LYS A 77 22.27 11.00 -2.65
N ASP A 78 23.07 10.11 -2.08
CA ASP A 78 24.34 10.42 -1.39
C ASP A 78 24.21 11.35 -0.16
N THR A 79 22.99 11.54 0.35
CA THR A 79 22.73 12.33 1.55
C THR A 79 22.35 11.42 2.72
N PRO A 80 23.06 11.48 3.86
CA PRO A 80 22.72 10.70 5.03
C PRO A 80 21.41 11.21 5.64
N GLN A 81 20.53 10.28 5.97
CA GLN A 81 19.21 10.51 6.57
C GLN A 81 19.04 9.59 7.77
N LYS A 82 18.22 10.03 8.73
CA LYS A 82 17.87 9.26 9.92
C LYS A 82 16.37 9.34 10.19
N VAL A 83 15.71 8.18 10.19
CA VAL A 83 14.33 8.05 10.66
C VAL A 83 14.34 7.43 12.04
N ASN A 84 13.71 8.11 13.00
CA ASN A 84 13.45 7.60 14.34
C ASN A 84 11.93 7.43 14.52
N ILE A 85 11.48 6.24 14.90
CA ILE A 85 10.08 5.97 15.22
C ILE A 85 10.01 5.43 16.65
N LYS A 86 9.28 6.16 17.50
CA LYS A 86 8.85 5.65 18.80
C LYS A 86 7.41 5.16 18.68
N LEU A 87 7.20 3.94 19.11
CA LEU A 87 5.91 3.27 19.19
C LEU A 87 5.49 3.23 20.64
N PHE A 88 4.23 3.50 20.91
CA PHE A 88 3.65 3.39 22.25
C PHE A 88 2.56 2.32 22.23
N ARG A 89 2.42 1.59 23.34
CA ARG A 89 1.34 0.62 23.53
C ARG A 89 -0.03 1.30 23.39
N GLN A 90 -0.14 2.52 23.89
CA GLN A 90 -1.29 3.39 23.74
C GLN A 90 -0.85 4.77 23.27
N GLY A 91 -1.60 5.36 22.33
CA GLY A 91 -1.33 6.70 21.81
C GLY A 91 -0.65 6.73 20.44
N PRO A 92 -0.45 7.93 19.87
CA PRO A 92 0.12 8.10 18.54
C PRO A 92 1.63 7.87 18.53
N LYS A 93 2.14 7.40 17.38
CA LYS A 93 3.59 7.23 17.15
C LYS A 93 4.30 8.59 17.15
N ASP A 94 5.53 8.65 17.67
CA ASP A 94 6.42 9.80 17.48
C ASP A 94 7.42 9.46 16.36
N ILE A 95 7.28 10.12 15.21
CA ILE A 95 8.09 9.90 14.03
C ILE A 95 8.96 11.14 13.82
N ARG A 96 10.26 10.95 13.66
CA ARG A 96 11.21 12.04 13.40
C ARG A 96 12.11 11.71 12.21
N LEU A 97 12.27 12.67 11.31
CA LEU A 97 13.27 12.65 10.25
C LEU A 97 14.36 13.68 10.59
N ASN A 98 15.60 13.23 10.72
CA ASN A 98 16.74 14.06 11.14
C ASN A 98 16.41 14.89 12.39
N ASP A 99 15.85 14.20 13.40
CA ASP A 99 15.40 14.74 14.69
C ASP A 99 14.24 15.75 14.65
N THR A 100 13.75 16.10 13.46
CA THR A 100 12.55 16.91 13.26
C THR A 100 11.30 16.03 13.28
N LYS A 101 10.32 16.37 14.12
CA LYS A 101 9.05 15.63 14.21
C LYS A 101 8.26 15.80 12.92
N ILE A 102 7.80 14.68 12.37
CA ILE A 102 7.02 14.62 11.13
C ILE A 102 5.78 13.75 11.32
N SER A 103 4.79 13.97 10.47
CA SER A 103 3.64 13.09 10.36
C SER A 103 3.99 11.79 9.61
N GLN A 104 3.14 10.77 9.77
CA GLN A 104 3.24 9.55 8.97
C GLN A 104 3.11 9.82 7.46
N LYS A 105 2.37 10.89 7.08
CA LYS A 105 2.26 11.33 5.69
C LYS A 105 3.61 11.72 5.12
N GLU A 106 4.39 12.48 5.88
CA GLU A 106 5.70 12.98 5.48
C GLU A 106 6.78 11.91 5.51
N LEU A 107 6.57 10.81 6.25
CA LEU A 107 7.47 9.67 6.27
C LEU A 107 7.47 8.92 4.93
N ILE A 108 6.31 8.76 4.31
CA ILE A 108 6.16 7.95 3.09
C ILE A 108 6.97 8.59 1.94
N GLY A 109 7.84 7.79 1.31
CA GLY A 109 8.73 8.23 0.24
C GLY A 109 10.05 8.86 0.72
N THR A 110 10.29 8.95 2.03
CA THR A 110 11.60 9.34 2.58
C THR A 110 12.62 8.24 2.32
N LEU A 111 12.38 7.05 2.87
CA LEU A 111 12.97 5.77 2.50
C LEU A 111 11.96 5.01 1.65
N ASN A 112 12.39 4.42 0.54
CA ASN A 112 11.57 3.56 -0.30
C ASN A 112 12.07 2.11 -0.19
N THR A 113 11.14 1.19 0.04
CA THR A 113 11.44 -0.25 0.14
C THR A 113 10.46 -1.06 -0.69
N VAL A 114 10.96 -2.16 -1.25
CA VAL A 114 10.15 -3.24 -1.83
C VAL A 114 10.40 -4.45 -0.96
N ILE A 115 9.36 -4.99 -0.34
CA ILE A 115 9.47 -6.21 0.46
C ILE A 115 8.91 -7.39 -0.33
N PHE A 116 9.65 -8.50 -0.34
CA PHE A 116 9.20 -9.79 -0.85
C PHE A 116 8.85 -10.72 0.31
N CYS A 117 7.59 -11.11 0.43
CA CYS A 117 7.07 -11.94 1.50
C CYS A 117 6.30 -13.15 0.96
N PRO A 118 6.32 -14.31 1.66
CA PRO A 118 5.48 -15.45 1.29
C PRO A 118 3.99 -15.10 1.14
N GLU A 119 3.51 -14.11 1.90
CA GLU A 119 2.15 -13.61 1.88
C GLU A 119 1.79 -12.87 0.58
N ASP A 120 2.75 -12.49 -0.27
CA ASP A 120 2.48 -11.77 -1.52
C ASP A 120 1.66 -12.59 -2.52
N LEU A 121 1.60 -13.92 -2.35
CA LEU A 121 0.66 -14.78 -3.09
C LEU A 121 -0.82 -14.37 -2.87
N GLN A 122 -1.12 -13.69 -1.76
CA GLN A 122 -2.43 -13.11 -1.49
C GLN A 122 -2.77 -11.94 -2.43
N LEU A 123 -1.81 -11.34 -3.12
CA LEU A 123 -2.12 -10.37 -4.16
C LEU A 123 -2.93 -11.03 -5.29
N ILE A 124 -2.64 -12.28 -5.63
CA ILE A 124 -3.42 -13.03 -6.63
C ILE A 124 -4.66 -13.67 -6.01
N LYS A 125 -4.48 -14.43 -4.92
CA LYS A 125 -5.57 -15.26 -4.36
C LYS A 125 -6.53 -14.53 -3.45
N GLY A 126 -6.03 -13.48 -2.82
CA GLY A 126 -6.70 -12.80 -1.71
C GLY A 126 -7.83 -11.88 -2.16
N THR A 127 -8.10 -10.93 -1.28
CA THR A 127 -9.25 -10.03 -1.37
C THR A 127 -8.92 -8.77 -2.17
N PRO A 128 -9.95 -8.11 -2.74
CA PRO A 128 -9.78 -6.81 -3.40
C PRO A 128 -9.14 -5.74 -2.49
N SER A 129 -9.42 -5.80 -1.19
CA SER A 129 -8.83 -4.90 -0.20
C SER A 129 -7.30 -4.99 -0.16
N GLY A 130 -6.75 -6.21 -0.21
CA GLY A 130 -5.31 -6.43 -0.25
C GLY A 130 -4.66 -5.86 -1.51
N ARG A 131 -5.28 -6.05 -2.67
CA ARG A 131 -4.79 -5.53 -3.96
C ARG A 131 -4.90 -4.00 -4.06
N ARG A 132 -5.99 -3.41 -3.58
CA ARG A 132 -6.11 -1.94 -3.46
C ARG A 132 -5.05 -1.38 -2.52
N ARG A 133 -4.85 -2.01 -1.36
CA ARG A 133 -3.80 -1.64 -0.41
C ARG A 133 -2.44 -1.69 -1.09
N PHE A 134 -2.14 -2.76 -1.82
CA PHE A 134 -0.89 -2.84 -2.59
C PHE A 134 -0.70 -1.62 -3.52
N LEU A 135 -1.65 -1.38 -4.44
CA LEU A 135 -1.54 -0.30 -5.41
C LEU A 135 -1.50 1.09 -4.75
N ASP A 136 -2.30 1.30 -3.71
CA ASP A 136 -2.32 2.55 -2.97
C ASP A 136 -0.96 2.84 -2.32
N MET A 137 -0.29 1.82 -1.78
CA MET A 137 1.02 1.96 -1.16
C MET A 137 2.09 2.24 -2.21
N GLU A 138 2.10 1.50 -3.32
CA GLU A 138 3.04 1.72 -4.43
C GLU A 138 2.99 3.15 -4.98
N ILE A 139 1.79 3.68 -5.24
CA ILE A 139 1.63 5.05 -5.74
C ILE A 139 1.97 6.07 -4.64
N SER A 140 1.64 5.79 -3.38
CA SER A 140 1.92 6.71 -2.27
C SER A 140 3.42 6.86 -2.02
N GLN A 141 4.21 5.81 -2.25
CA GLN A 141 5.68 5.84 -2.12
C GLN A 141 6.34 6.83 -3.10
N THR A 142 5.68 7.13 -4.23
CA THR A 142 6.21 7.99 -5.30
C THR A 142 5.43 9.30 -5.45
N SER A 143 4.23 9.42 -4.85
CA SER A 143 3.37 10.61 -4.95
C SER A 143 2.74 11.02 -3.62
N ALA A 144 3.32 12.04 -2.98
CA ALA A 144 2.77 12.65 -1.77
C ALA A 144 1.36 13.23 -1.99
N THR A 145 1.09 13.76 -3.18
CA THR A 145 -0.23 14.29 -3.58
C THR A 145 -1.27 13.17 -3.61
N TYR A 146 -0.93 12.01 -4.18
CA TYR A 146 -1.83 10.85 -4.20
C TYR A 146 -2.19 10.39 -2.79
N TYR A 147 -1.18 10.21 -1.94
CA TYR A 147 -1.41 9.79 -0.55
C TYR A 147 -2.33 10.79 0.19
N HIS A 148 -2.12 12.09 -0.01
CA HIS A 148 -2.96 13.12 0.59
C HIS A 148 -4.43 13.00 0.15
N GLN A 149 -4.67 12.88 -1.16
CA GLN A 149 -6.01 12.73 -1.72
C GLN A 149 -6.68 11.44 -1.24
N LEU A 150 -5.94 10.33 -1.16
CA LEU A 150 -6.43 9.06 -0.62
C LEU A 150 -6.84 9.18 0.86
N MET A 151 -6.04 9.86 1.68
CA MET A 151 -6.35 10.06 3.10
C MET A 151 -7.60 10.94 3.30
N GLN A 152 -7.73 12.01 2.52
CA GLN A 152 -8.91 12.87 2.56
C GLN A 152 -10.16 12.12 2.08
N TYR A 153 -10.05 11.37 0.98
CA TYR A 153 -11.13 10.53 0.47
C TYR A 153 -11.63 9.55 1.52
N ASN A 154 -10.73 8.82 2.20
CA ASN A 154 -11.09 7.87 3.24
C ASN A 154 -11.79 8.55 4.43
N ARG A 155 -11.38 9.76 4.81
CA ARG A 155 -12.04 10.55 5.87
C ARG A 155 -13.45 10.97 5.46
N LEU A 156 -13.61 11.52 4.25
CA LEU A 156 -14.93 11.90 3.72
C LEU A 156 -15.86 10.70 3.58
N LEU A 157 -15.33 9.56 3.15
CA LEU A 157 -16.08 8.31 3.02
C LEU A 157 -16.61 7.85 4.39
N GLN A 158 -15.79 7.94 5.44
CA GLN A 158 -16.22 7.63 6.81
C GLN A 158 -17.30 8.59 7.29
N GLN A 159 -17.16 9.89 7.03
CA GLN A 159 -18.17 10.90 7.38
C GLN A 159 -19.49 10.65 6.65
N ARG A 160 -19.48 10.41 5.33
CA ARG A 160 -20.67 10.05 4.56
C ARG A 160 -21.35 8.80 5.11
N ASN A 161 -20.57 7.75 5.40
CA ASN A 161 -21.12 6.52 5.97
C ASN A 161 -21.69 6.73 7.39
N ALA A 162 -21.13 7.65 8.19
CA ALA A 162 -21.69 8.02 9.49
C ALA A 162 -23.03 8.74 9.33
N ILE A 163 -23.13 9.70 8.40
CA ILE A 163 -24.38 10.41 8.08
C ILE A 163 -25.46 9.43 7.61
N LEU A 164 -25.12 8.47 6.73
CA LEU A 164 -26.07 7.43 6.30
C LEU A 164 -26.63 6.61 7.46
N LYS A 165 -25.81 6.35 8.50
CA LYS A 165 -26.24 5.64 9.71
C LYS A 165 -27.10 6.51 10.61
N GLU A 166 -26.70 7.75 10.83
CA GLU A 166 -27.40 8.71 11.70
C GLU A 166 -28.79 9.06 11.16
N TYR A 167 -28.93 9.17 9.84
CA TYR A 167 -30.19 9.54 9.18
C TYR A 167 -31.02 8.32 8.73
N ARG A 168 -30.79 7.15 9.33
CA ARG A 168 -31.53 5.93 9.00
C ARG A 168 -33.05 6.15 9.14
N GLY A 169 -33.79 5.84 8.08
CA GLY A 169 -35.25 5.98 8.04
C GLY A 169 -35.77 7.41 7.83
N LYS A 170 -34.91 8.43 7.82
CA LYS A 170 -35.29 9.81 7.47
C LYS A 170 -35.34 9.97 5.96
N GLN A 171 -36.24 10.80 5.43
CA GLN A 171 -36.39 11.04 3.98
C GLN A 171 -35.37 12.05 3.41
N ASN A 172 -35.01 13.09 4.16
CA ASN A 172 -34.02 14.09 3.73
C ASN A 172 -32.68 13.86 4.44
N ILE A 173 -31.59 13.79 3.67
CA ILE A 173 -30.22 13.63 4.18
C ILE A 173 -29.33 14.66 3.44
N PRO A 174 -28.60 15.52 4.15
CA PRO A 174 -27.75 16.53 3.52
C PRO A 174 -26.42 15.90 3.09
N LEU A 175 -26.38 15.21 1.95
CA LEU A 175 -25.16 14.55 1.43
C LEU A 175 -24.46 15.29 0.27
N GLU A 176 -25.11 16.29 -0.33
CA GLU A 176 -24.67 16.91 -1.59
C GLU A 176 -23.20 17.37 -1.56
N GLU A 177 -22.78 18.06 -0.49
CA GLU A 177 -21.41 18.56 -0.35
C GLU A 177 -20.37 17.43 -0.24
N TRP A 178 -20.71 16.34 0.47
CA TRP A 178 -19.86 15.16 0.56
C TRP A 178 -19.79 14.40 -0.76
N ASP A 179 -20.92 14.29 -1.46
CA ASP A 179 -21.00 13.59 -2.74
C ASP A 179 -20.14 14.29 -3.80
N LEU A 180 -20.17 15.63 -3.86
CA LEU A 180 -19.34 16.42 -4.76
C LEU A 180 -17.83 16.27 -4.46
N GLN A 181 -17.44 16.33 -3.18
CA GLN A 181 -16.04 16.19 -2.78
C GLN A 181 -15.53 14.75 -2.99
N LEU A 182 -16.36 13.74 -2.68
CA LEU A 182 -16.01 12.35 -2.93
C LEU A 182 -15.84 12.06 -4.41
N ALA A 183 -16.70 12.61 -5.27
CA ALA A 183 -16.60 12.42 -6.71
C ALA A 183 -15.31 13.03 -7.28
N ASP A 184 -14.93 14.22 -6.81
CA ASP A 184 -13.70 14.89 -7.23
C ASP A 184 -12.45 14.09 -6.83
N MET A 185 -12.39 13.67 -5.56
CA MET A 185 -11.27 12.86 -5.05
C MET A 185 -11.24 11.46 -5.69
N ALA A 186 -12.40 10.84 -5.94
CA ALA A 186 -12.50 9.54 -6.61
C ALA A 186 -11.94 9.61 -8.03
N SER A 187 -12.33 10.63 -8.79
CA SER A 187 -11.82 10.92 -10.14
C SER A 187 -10.29 11.04 -10.13
N PHE A 188 -9.73 11.85 -9.22
CA PHE A 188 -8.28 11.99 -9.09
C PHE A 188 -7.57 10.66 -8.78
N ILE A 189 -8.07 9.90 -7.79
CA ILE A 189 -7.48 8.64 -7.35
C ILE A 189 -7.50 7.62 -8.50
N VAL A 190 -8.63 7.44 -9.18
CA VAL A 190 -8.74 6.46 -10.27
C VAL A 190 -7.86 6.84 -11.45
N LYS A 191 -7.81 8.12 -11.87
CA LYS A 191 -6.88 8.58 -12.91
C LYS A 191 -5.44 8.21 -12.57
N LYS A 192 -4.98 8.51 -11.35
CA LYS A 192 -3.62 8.18 -10.92
C LYS A 192 -3.36 6.68 -10.84
N ARG A 193 -4.34 5.89 -10.42
CA ARG A 193 -4.25 4.42 -10.43
C ARG A 193 -4.10 3.89 -11.86
N LEU A 194 -4.91 4.37 -12.82
CA LEU A 194 -4.83 3.94 -14.21
C LEU A 194 -3.51 4.34 -14.88
N GLU A 195 -3.04 5.57 -14.64
CA GLU A 195 -1.73 6.04 -15.12
C GLU A 195 -0.58 5.17 -14.58
N SER A 196 -0.61 4.87 -13.27
CA SER A 196 0.42 4.05 -12.63
C SER A 196 0.35 2.60 -13.09
N LEU A 197 -0.86 2.04 -13.21
CA LEU A 197 -1.07 0.68 -13.68
C LEU A 197 -0.60 0.49 -15.12
N LYS A 198 -0.74 1.51 -15.98
CA LYS A 198 -0.17 1.48 -17.33
C LYS A 198 1.36 1.31 -17.30
N LYS A 199 2.06 2.04 -16.42
CA LYS A 199 3.52 1.91 -16.26
C LYS A 199 3.90 0.55 -15.66
N ILE A 200 3.19 0.13 -14.61
CA ILE A 200 3.40 -1.18 -13.96
C ILE A 200 3.18 -2.31 -14.97
N ASN A 201 2.14 -2.24 -15.80
CA ASN A 201 1.87 -3.27 -16.83
C ASN A 201 3.00 -3.38 -17.87
N LEU A 202 3.62 -2.27 -18.25
CA LEU A 202 4.79 -2.32 -19.13
C LEU A 202 5.97 -3.03 -18.44
N LEU A 203 6.24 -2.69 -17.18
CA LEU A 203 7.36 -3.24 -16.43
C LEU A 203 7.15 -4.72 -16.04
N ILE A 204 5.95 -5.08 -15.59
CA ILE A 204 5.63 -6.45 -15.17
C ILE A 204 5.68 -7.41 -16.36
N ASP A 205 5.23 -7.01 -17.55
CA ASP A 205 5.30 -7.84 -18.74
C ASP A 205 6.76 -8.08 -19.18
N LEU A 206 7.57 -7.02 -19.15
CA LEU A 206 9.01 -7.11 -19.41
C LEU A 206 9.71 -8.06 -18.43
N MET A 207 9.39 -7.98 -17.13
CA MET A 207 9.97 -8.87 -16.12
C MET A 207 9.47 -10.30 -16.25
N ASN A 208 8.17 -10.49 -16.51
CA ASN A 208 7.58 -11.81 -16.67
C ASN A 208 8.19 -12.55 -17.85
N ARG A 209 8.31 -11.90 -19.02
CA ARG A 209 8.95 -12.48 -20.20
C ARG A 209 10.40 -12.89 -19.93
N LYS A 210 11.17 -12.12 -19.15
CA LYS A 210 12.53 -12.51 -18.75
C LYS A 210 12.54 -13.77 -17.89
N LEU A 211 11.56 -13.93 -16.99
CA LEU A 211 11.46 -15.08 -16.10
C LEU A 211 10.89 -16.34 -16.76
N THR A 212 10.00 -16.19 -17.75
CA THR A 212 9.32 -17.31 -18.42
C THR A 212 9.95 -17.70 -19.76
N GLY A 213 11.03 -17.02 -20.18
CA GLY A 213 11.62 -17.22 -21.50
C GLY A 213 10.74 -16.68 -22.64
N GLY A 214 9.85 -15.74 -22.35
CA GLY A 214 8.98 -15.06 -23.32
C GLY A 214 7.70 -15.83 -23.67
N LEU A 215 7.38 -16.90 -22.96
CA LEU A 215 6.26 -17.80 -23.27
C LEU A 215 4.89 -17.26 -22.81
N GLU A 216 4.87 -16.33 -21.86
CA GLU A 216 3.64 -15.83 -21.24
C GLU A 216 3.70 -14.31 -21.07
N ASN A 217 2.63 -13.61 -21.44
CA ASN A 217 2.42 -12.21 -21.10
C ASN A 217 1.67 -12.09 -19.78
N LEU A 218 2.08 -11.13 -18.94
CA LEU A 218 1.42 -10.86 -17.66
C LEU A 218 0.83 -9.46 -17.67
N THR A 219 -0.46 -9.35 -17.36
CA THR A 219 -1.18 -8.06 -17.32
C THR A 219 -2.05 -7.96 -16.07
N ILE A 220 -2.15 -6.76 -15.53
CA ILE A 220 -3.05 -6.41 -14.44
C ILE A 220 -4.18 -5.54 -14.99
N GLY A 221 -5.41 -6.06 -14.93
CA GLY A 221 -6.62 -5.32 -15.25
C GLY A 221 -7.15 -4.53 -14.06
N TYR A 222 -7.75 -3.37 -14.34
CA TYR A 222 -8.47 -2.57 -13.35
C TYR A 222 -9.97 -2.82 -13.49
N GLU A 223 -10.65 -3.09 -12.38
CA GLU A 223 -12.09 -3.36 -12.39
C GLU A 223 -12.84 -2.43 -11.45
N GLN A 224 -13.97 -1.94 -11.93
CA GLN A 224 -14.95 -1.21 -11.14
C GLN A 224 -16.22 -2.06 -11.08
N PRO A 225 -16.46 -2.82 -9.99
CA PRO A 225 -17.57 -3.78 -9.93
C PRO A 225 -18.98 -3.16 -10.01
N TYR A 226 -19.07 -1.84 -9.93
CA TYR A 226 -20.29 -1.05 -10.07
C TYR A 226 -20.45 -0.44 -11.48
N MET A 227 -19.63 -0.86 -12.44
CA MET A 227 -19.71 -0.46 -13.85
C MET A 227 -20.18 -1.63 -14.72
N ASP A 228 -20.97 -1.31 -15.73
CA ASP A 228 -21.41 -2.28 -16.72
C ASP A 228 -20.35 -2.48 -17.83
N ASN A 229 -20.32 -3.69 -18.38
CA ASN A 229 -19.58 -4.04 -19.61
C ASN A 229 -18.07 -3.73 -19.59
N GLY A 230 -17.45 -3.68 -18.40
CA GLY A 230 -16.01 -3.41 -18.27
C GLY A 230 -15.60 -1.97 -18.58
N SER A 231 -16.55 -1.04 -18.68
CA SER A 231 -16.27 0.38 -18.78
C SER A 231 -15.63 0.92 -17.49
N LEU A 232 -14.82 1.97 -17.61
CA LEU A 232 -14.15 2.61 -16.49
C LEU A 232 -14.62 4.06 -16.34
N GLU A 233 -15.03 4.41 -15.13
CA GLU A 233 -15.32 5.78 -14.72
C GLU A 233 -14.11 6.39 -14.03
N PHE A 234 -13.73 7.57 -14.50
CA PHE A 234 -12.61 8.34 -13.95
C PHE A 234 -12.86 9.85 -14.04
N THR A 235 -14.10 10.28 -14.34
CA THR A 235 -14.52 11.68 -14.38
C THR A 235 -15.23 12.05 -13.08
N LYS A 236 -15.18 13.34 -12.71
CA LYS A 236 -15.86 13.81 -11.51
C LYS A 236 -17.37 13.71 -11.69
N GLU A 237 -17.85 14.12 -12.86
CA GLU A 237 -19.26 14.16 -13.22
C GLU A 237 -19.86 12.75 -13.20
N GLY A 238 -19.18 11.77 -13.82
CA GLY A 238 -19.65 10.39 -13.83
C GLY A 238 -19.63 9.72 -12.46
N PHE A 239 -18.61 9.99 -11.62
CA PHE A 239 -18.64 9.54 -10.22
C PHE A 239 -19.80 10.15 -9.45
N TYR A 240 -20.04 11.45 -9.62
CA TYR A 240 -21.10 12.17 -8.92
C TYR A 240 -22.48 11.62 -9.25
N GLU A 241 -22.78 11.45 -10.54
CA GLU A 241 -24.04 10.86 -11.01
C GLU A 241 -24.25 9.45 -10.42
N ARG A 242 -23.19 8.64 -10.37
CA ARG A 242 -23.27 7.27 -9.84
C ARG A 242 -23.46 7.22 -8.34
N ILE A 243 -22.77 8.09 -7.60
CA ILE A 243 -22.96 8.22 -6.14
C ILE A 243 -24.41 8.61 -5.84
N LYS A 244 -24.99 9.52 -6.62
CA LYS A 244 -26.41 9.90 -6.50
C LYS A 244 -27.35 8.75 -6.86
N ALA A 245 -27.11 8.07 -7.98
CA ALA A 245 -27.92 6.93 -8.40
C ALA A 245 -27.89 5.77 -7.39
N ALA A 246 -26.77 5.57 -6.71
CA ALA A 246 -26.60 4.53 -5.69
C ALA A 246 -27.21 4.87 -4.33
N LEU A 247 -27.67 6.11 -4.10
CA LEU A 247 -28.16 6.58 -2.81
C LEU A 247 -29.25 5.68 -2.19
N PRO A 248 -30.27 5.19 -2.92
CA PRO A 248 -31.28 4.30 -2.34
C PRO A 248 -30.67 3.01 -1.75
N GLN A 249 -29.71 2.41 -2.46
CA GLN A 249 -29.01 1.21 -2.00
C GLN A 249 -28.07 1.52 -0.83
N ASP A 250 -27.34 2.64 -0.91
CA ASP A 250 -26.42 3.09 0.13
C ASP A 250 -27.14 3.38 1.45
N ARG A 251 -28.35 3.94 1.40
CA ARG A 251 -29.21 4.15 2.59
C ARG A 251 -29.59 2.84 3.25
N HIS A 252 -29.96 1.84 2.45
CA HIS A 252 -30.32 0.53 2.97
C HIS A 252 -29.12 -0.18 3.62
N ARG A 253 -27.95 -0.12 2.96
CA ARG A 253 -26.71 -0.77 3.43
C ARG A 253 -25.93 0.05 4.45
N MET A 254 -26.27 1.32 4.64
CA MET A 254 -25.55 2.29 5.47
C MET A 254 -24.06 2.38 5.13
N THR A 255 -23.72 2.14 3.86
CA THR A 255 -22.35 2.17 3.34
C THR A 255 -22.38 2.65 1.90
N THR A 256 -21.35 3.39 1.52
CA THR A 256 -21.16 3.86 0.14
C THR A 256 -20.77 2.69 -0.76
N SER A 257 -21.44 2.52 -1.90
CA SER A 257 -21.23 1.40 -2.83
C SER A 257 -20.45 1.74 -4.10
N VAL A 258 -20.17 3.02 -4.35
CA VAL A 258 -19.49 3.53 -5.55
C VAL A 258 -18.20 4.27 -5.18
N GLY A 259 -17.13 4.03 -5.95
CA GLY A 259 -15.85 4.75 -5.86
C GLY A 259 -14.64 3.86 -5.62
N PRO A 260 -13.41 4.42 -5.61
CA PRO A 260 -12.15 3.68 -5.61
C PRO A 260 -11.93 2.72 -4.43
N HIS A 261 -12.70 2.85 -3.35
CA HIS A 261 -12.67 1.92 -2.22
C HIS A 261 -13.36 0.57 -2.53
N ARG A 262 -14.08 0.46 -3.66
CA ARG A 262 -14.77 -0.74 -4.13
C ARG A 262 -14.08 -1.40 -5.32
N ASP A 263 -13.21 -0.69 -6.01
CA ASP A 263 -12.47 -1.13 -7.22
C ASP A 263 -11.56 -2.34 -6.93
N ASP A 264 -11.16 -3.07 -7.96
CA ASP A 264 -10.31 -4.25 -7.82
C ASP A 264 -9.23 -4.30 -8.90
N LEU A 265 -8.20 -5.13 -8.67
CA LEU A 265 -7.20 -5.50 -9.65
C LEU A 265 -7.34 -6.98 -9.97
N ARG A 266 -7.20 -7.35 -11.25
CA ARG A 266 -7.16 -8.76 -11.67
C ARG A 266 -5.89 -9.06 -12.43
N PHE A 267 -5.30 -10.21 -12.16
CA PHE A 267 -4.06 -10.63 -12.80
C PHE A 267 -4.39 -11.66 -13.88
N PHE A 268 -3.84 -11.44 -15.07
CA PHE A 268 -4.05 -12.28 -16.24
C PHE A 268 -2.71 -12.73 -16.81
N SER A 269 -2.61 -14.02 -17.12
CA SER A 269 -1.59 -14.54 -18.01
C SER A 269 -2.25 -14.72 -19.37
N ASP A 270 -1.85 -13.91 -20.34
CA ASP A 270 -2.60 -13.71 -21.58
C ASP A 270 -4.08 -13.38 -21.30
N ALA A 271 -5.02 -14.22 -21.73
CA ALA A 271 -6.45 -14.09 -21.43
C ALA A 271 -6.90 -14.84 -20.16
N MET A 272 -6.01 -15.61 -19.52
CA MET A 272 -6.34 -16.50 -18.42
C MET A 272 -6.30 -15.76 -17.07
N ASP A 273 -7.42 -15.78 -16.34
CA ASP A 273 -7.50 -15.29 -14.95
C ASP A 273 -6.63 -16.16 -14.03
N LEU A 274 -5.53 -15.57 -13.52
CA LEU A 274 -4.55 -16.27 -12.69
C LEU A 274 -5.10 -16.70 -11.33
N LYS A 275 -6.14 -16.00 -10.82
CA LYS A 275 -6.76 -16.38 -9.55
C LYS A 275 -7.57 -17.67 -9.71
N LYS A 276 -8.28 -17.83 -10.84
CA LYS A 276 -9.18 -18.96 -11.08
C LYS A 276 -8.48 -20.17 -11.70
N PHE A 277 -7.59 -19.95 -12.67
CA PHE A 277 -7.08 -21.01 -13.53
C PHE A 277 -5.55 -21.13 -13.51
N GLY A 278 -4.85 -20.12 -12.96
CA GLY A 278 -3.38 -20.13 -12.90
C GLY A 278 -2.83 -21.25 -12.02
N SER A 279 -1.79 -21.93 -12.51
CA SER A 279 -1.03 -22.89 -11.70
C SER A 279 -0.29 -22.19 -10.55
N GLN A 280 0.11 -22.93 -9.51
CA GLN A 280 0.88 -22.37 -8.39
C GLN A 280 2.22 -21.77 -8.86
N GLY A 281 2.83 -22.38 -9.89
CA GLY A 281 4.06 -21.87 -10.50
C GLY A 281 3.82 -20.51 -11.15
N GLN A 282 2.82 -20.40 -12.02
CA GLN A 282 2.45 -19.14 -12.69
C GLN A 282 2.09 -18.04 -11.68
N GLN A 283 1.37 -18.38 -10.61
CA GLN A 283 1.03 -17.42 -9.56
C GLN A 283 2.28 -16.89 -8.84
N ARG A 284 3.26 -17.76 -8.54
CA ARG A 284 4.53 -17.34 -7.93
C ARG A 284 5.37 -16.50 -8.88
N THR A 285 5.47 -16.90 -10.15
CA THR A 285 6.17 -16.13 -11.18
C THR A 285 5.54 -14.76 -11.38
N ALA A 286 4.21 -14.67 -11.35
CA ALA A 286 3.51 -13.39 -11.48
C ALA A 286 3.77 -12.45 -10.29
N VAL A 287 3.78 -12.98 -9.06
CA VAL A 287 4.17 -12.19 -7.87
C VAL A 287 5.62 -11.75 -7.94
N LEU A 288 6.53 -12.62 -8.35
CA LEU A 288 7.94 -12.27 -8.51
C LEU A 288 8.12 -11.17 -9.58
N SER A 289 7.45 -11.31 -10.72
CA SER A 289 7.45 -10.30 -11.79
C SER A 289 6.92 -8.97 -11.30
N LEU A 290 5.83 -8.97 -10.51
CA LEU A 290 5.28 -7.77 -9.90
C LEU A 290 6.31 -7.09 -9.00
N LYS A 291 6.95 -7.87 -8.12
CA LYS A 291 7.94 -7.34 -7.16
C LYS A 291 9.18 -6.75 -7.84
N LEU A 292 9.65 -7.40 -8.90
CA LEU A 292 10.71 -6.83 -9.74
C LEU A 292 10.25 -5.56 -10.48
N SER A 293 8.98 -5.51 -10.91
CA SER A 293 8.41 -4.33 -11.56
C SER A 293 8.27 -3.15 -10.59
N GLU A 294 8.02 -3.38 -9.30
CA GLU A 294 7.98 -2.35 -8.25
C GLU A 294 9.34 -1.63 -8.15
N LEU A 295 10.45 -2.37 -8.19
CA LEU A 295 11.81 -1.81 -8.15
C LEU A 295 12.04 -0.81 -9.29
N GLU A 296 11.70 -1.22 -10.52
CA GLU A 296 11.86 -0.38 -11.72
C GLU A 296 10.86 0.80 -11.72
N PHE A 297 9.64 0.58 -11.24
CA PHE A 297 8.63 1.63 -11.13
C PHE A 297 9.09 2.73 -10.19
N ILE A 298 9.51 2.39 -8.96
CA ILE A 298 9.99 3.38 -7.98
C ILE A 298 11.21 4.11 -8.51
N LYS A 299 12.18 3.40 -9.12
CA LYS A 299 13.34 4.05 -9.74
C LYS A 299 12.94 5.04 -10.82
N SER A 300 11.97 4.69 -11.67
CA SER A 300 11.51 5.56 -12.75
C SER A 300 10.84 6.85 -12.25
N GLU A 301 10.22 6.82 -11.07
CA GLU A 301 9.54 7.98 -10.48
C GLU A 301 10.48 8.83 -9.59
N VAL A 302 11.39 8.19 -8.85
CA VAL A 302 12.20 8.87 -7.80
C VAL A 302 13.65 9.13 -8.25
N GLY A 303 14.11 8.40 -9.27
CA GLY A 303 15.46 8.50 -9.84
C GLY A 303 16.53 7.65 -9.15
N GLU A 304 16.15 6.81 -8.19
CA GLU A 304 17.05 5.96 -7.41
C GLU A 304 16.34 4.63 -7.07
N TYR A 305 17.07 3.51 -7.05
CA TYR A 305 16.47 2.23 -6.64
C TYR A 305 16.04 2.26 -5.17
N PRO A 306 14.86 1.68 -4.84
CA PRO A 306 14.49 1.39 -3.46
C PRO A 306 15.37 0.27 -2.88
N VAL A 307 15.27 0.08 -1.57
CA VAL A 307 15.89 -1.07 -0.89
C VAL A 307 14.99 -2.29 -1.05
N LEU A 308 15.56 -3.44 -1.44
CA LEU A 308 14.88 -4.74 -1.56
C LEU A 308 15.06 -5.59 -0.28
#